data_AF-A0A225V4U4-F1
#
_entry.id   AF-A0A225V4U4-F1
#
_cell.length_a   1.000
_cell.length_b   1.000
_cell.length_c   1.000
_cell.angle_alpha   90.00
_cell.angle_beta   90.00
_cell.angle_gamma   90.00
#
_symmetry.space_group_name_H-M   'P 1'
#
loop_
_entity.id
_entity.type
_entity.pdbx_description
1 polymer ?
#
loop_
_entity_poly.entity_id
_entity_poly.type
_entity_poly.pdbx_seq_one_letter_code
_entity_poly.pdbx_strand_id
1 'polypeptide(L)'
;MRVNVLGVTSEVPLASLKEVLAVNQHHPTNIKINQGRCRSPVLTFASADEARAVMAAYNDEEGAVLCIGNIRLKVVPARNDDCWECRRPGHIHRNCPLLMRAKETAA
;
A
#
# COMPACT_ATOMS: atom_id res chain seq x y z
N MET A 1 -2.09 6.91 11.82
CA MET A 1 -2.51 6.79 10.40
C MET A 1 -1.86 5.57 9.76
N ARG A 2 -2.36 5.06 8.62
CA ARG A 2 -1.83 3.83 8.01
C ARG A 2 -1.50 4.00 6.53
N VAL A 3 -0.49 3.28 6.06
CA VAL A 3 -0.01 3.26 4.68
C VAL A 3 0.14 1.79 4.26
N ASN A 4 -0.40 1.42 3.10
CA ASN A 4 -0.20 0.11 2.50
C ASN A 4 0.98 0.16 1.54
N VAL A 5 1.83 -0.86 1.60
CA VAL A 5 2.88 -1.10 0.61
C VAL A 5 2.43 -2.28 -0.25
N LEU A 6 1.99 -1.99 -1.47
CA LEU A 6 1.45 -2.96 -2.42
C LEU A 6 2.56 -3.50 -3.33
N GLY A 7 2.36 -4.71 -3.85
CA GLY A 7 3.32 -5.36 -4.74
C GLY A 7 4.44 -6.10 -4.01
N VAL A 8 4.34 -6.23 -2.68
CA VAL A 8 5.26 -7.07 -1.90
C VAL A 8 5.02 -8.54 -2.27
N THR A 9 5.89 -9.05 -3.13
CA THR A 9 5.95 -10.47 -3.50
C THR A 9 6.65 -11.26 -2.39
N SER A 10 6.66 -12.59 -2.50
CA SER A 10 7.49 -13.45 -1.65
C SER A 10 9.00 -13.13 -1.74
N GLU A 11 9.41 -12.36 -2.74
CA GLU A 11 10.81 -12.00 -3.02
C GLU A 11 11.29 -10.79 -2.22
N VAL A 12 10.40 -10.07 -1.54
CA VAL A 12 10.76 -8.95 -0.68
C VAL A 12 10.63 -9.36 0.79
N PRO A 13 11.75 -9.61 1.49
CA PRO A 13 11.73 -9.86 2.92
C PRO A 13 11.28 -8.61 3.69
N LEU A 14 10.58 -8.82 4.80
CA LEU A 14 10.23 -7.73 5.72
C LEU A 14 11.47 -6.98 6.24
N ALA A 15 12.62 -7.67 6.35
CA ALA A 15 13.89 -7.08 6.77
C ALA A 15 14.34 -5.97 5.80
N SER A 16 14.31 -6.24 4.49
CA SER A 16 14.68 -5.25 3.46
C SER A 16 13.75 -4.04 3.48
N LEU A 17 12.45 -4.26 3.72
CA LEU A 17 11.51 -3.14 3.90
C LEU A 17 11.87 -2.29 5.12
N LYS A 18 12.19 -2.92 6.25
CA LYS A 18 12.59 -2.20 7.48
C LYS A 18 13.87 -1.41 7.27
N GLU A 19 14.84 -1.97 6.57
CA GLU A 19 16.11 -1.31 6.25
C GLU A 19 15.87 -0.06 5.40
N VAL A 20 15.11 -0.16 4.31
CA VAL A 20 14.79 1.00 3.46
C VAL A 20 14.05 2.08 4.24
N LEU A 21 13.09 1.70 5.10
CA LEU A 21 12.39 2.67 5.94
C LEU A 21 13.34 3.36 6.93
N ALA A 22 14.26 2.61 7.56
CA ALA A 22 15.25 3.16 8.48
C ALA A 22 16.23 4.12 7.80
N VAL A 23 16.75 3.76 6.61
CA VAL A 23 17.63 4.61 5.80
C VAL A 23 16.95 5.93 5.45
N ASN A 24 15.65 5.90 5.16
CA ASN A 24 14.85 7.09 4.86
C ASN A 24 14.25 7.77 6.11
N GLN A 25 14.72 7.42 7.31
CA GLN A 25 14.28 7.99 8.58
C GLN A 25 12.77 7.86 8.86
N HIS A 26 12.13 6.87 8.26
CA HIS A 26 10.72 6.57 8.46
C HIS A 26 10.54 5.52 9.56
N HIS A 27 9.90 5.92 10.67
CA HIS A 27 9.75 5.10 11.87
C HIS A 27 8.28 4.75 12.13
N PRO A 28 7.70 3.76 11.40
CA PRO A 28 6.35 3.31 11.69
C PRO A 28 6.26 2.69 13.09
N THR A 29 5.21 3.03 13.82
CA THR A 29 4.92 2.47 15.16
C THR A 29 4.56 0.99 15.12
N ASN A 30 4.02 0.52 13.99
CA ASN A 30 3.72 -0.90 13.78
C ASN A 30 3.81 -1.26 12.29
N ILE A 31 4.33 -2.45 11.99
CA ILE A 31 4.33 -3.02 10.64
C ILE A 31 3.61 -4.37 10.69
N LYS A 32 2.42 -4.43 10.08
CA LYS A 32 1.62 -5.66 10.02
C LYS A 32 1.55 -6.18 8.59
N ILE A 33 1.82 -7.46 8.38
CA ILE A 33 1.57 -8.12 7.08
C ILE A 33 0.12 -8.61 7.05
N ASN A 34 -0.65 -8.20 6.05
CA ASN A 34 -2.01 -8.71 5.87
C ASN A 34 -1.99 -10.19 5.45
N GLN A 35 -2.82 -11.02 6.09
CA GLN A 35 -2.90 -12.46 5.82
C GLN A 35 -3.70 -12.82 4.54
N GLY A 36 -3.81 -11.90 3.59
CA GLY A 36 -4.48 -12.11 2.29
C GLY A 36 -3.54 -12.59 1.19
N ARG A 37 -4.08 -12.87 0.00
CA ARG A 37 -3.30 -13.32 -1.18
C ARG A 37 -2.12 -12.41 -1.51
N CYS A 38 -2.22 -11.11 -1.27
CA CYS A 38 -1.20 -10.13 -1.66
C CYS A 38 -0.18 -9.78 -0.55
N ARG A 39 -0.20 -10.46 0.62
CA ARG A 39 0.74 -10.31 1.77
C ARG A 39 1.31 -8.90 1.98
N SER A 40 0.50 -7.87 1.75
CA SER A 40 0.99 -6.50 1.69
C SER A 40 1.22 -5.98 3.11
N PRO A 41 2.40 -5.42 3.42
CA PRO A 41 2.64 -4.76 4.69
C PRO A 41 1.83 -3.48 4.81
N VAL A 42 1.31 -3.28 6.02
CA VAL A 42 0.62 -2.09 6.46
C VAL A 42 1.50 -1.42 7.50
N LEU A 43 1.98 -0.24 7.16
CA LEU A 43 2.76 0.63 8.03
C LEU A 43 1.80 1.52 8.81
N THR A 44 1.89 1.50 10.13
CA THR A 44 1.14 2.39 11.01
C THR A 44 2.07 3.47 11.53
N PHE A 45 1.64 4.72 11.46
CA PHE A 45 2.38 5.90 11.89
C PHE A 45 1.63 6.62 13.01
N ALA A 46 2.38 7.35 13.84
CA ALA A 46 1.81 8.08 14.98
C ALA A 46 0.92 9.23 14.50
N SER A 47 1.33 9.92 13.44
CA SER A 47 0.60 11.07 12.88
C SER A 47 0.21 10.87 11.40
N ALA A 48 -0.73 11.70 10.94
CA ALA A 48 -1.05 11.80 9.51
C ALA A 48 0.07 12.44 8.69
N ASP A 49 0.85 13.32 9.33
CA ASP A 49 1.93 14.05 8.69
C ASP A 49 3.09 13.12 8.35
N GLU A 50 3.45 12.20 9.26
CA GLU A 50 4.42 11.13 8.99
C GLU A 50 3.99 10.25 7.81
N ALA A 51 2.73 9.82 7.80
CA ALA A 51 2.21 9.00 6.70
C ALA A 51 2.24 9.76 5.36
N ARG A 52 1.93 11.06 5.36
CA ARG A 52 2.02 11.93 4.17
C ARG A 52 3.47 12.13 3.72
N ALA A 53 4.38 12.36 4.65
CA ALA A 53 5.80 12.53 4.37
C ALA A 53 6.38 11.28 3.69
N VAL A 54 6.02 10.08 4.16
CA VAL A 54 6.41 8.81 3.54
C VAL A 54 5.88 8.73 2.11
N MET A 55 4.60 9.02 1.88
CA MET A 55 4.03 8.99 0.52
C MET A 55 4.69 10.04 -0.39
N ALA A 56 5.02 11.22 0.13
CA ALA A 56 5.69 12.27 -0.62
C ALA A 56 7.14 11.91 -0.96
N ALA A 57 7.86 11.27 -0.03
CA ALA A 57 9.25 10.85 -0.23
C ALA A 57 9.42 9.84 -1.37
N TYR A 58 8.38 9.05 -1.64
CA TYR A 58 8.38 8.05 -2.71
C TYR A 58 7.63 8.51 -3.97
N ASN A 59 7.17 9.76 -4.06
CA ASN A 59 6.34 10.21 -5.17
C ASN A 59 7.14 10.38 -6.47
N ASP A 60 6.88 9.51 -7.45
CA ASP A 60 7.46 9.50 -8.80
C ASP A 60 6.37 9.83 -9.85
N GLU A 61 6.70 9.81 -11.14
CA GLU A 61 5.75 10.06 -12.26
C GLU A 61 4.56 9.08 -12.26
N GLU A 62 4.74 7.87 -11.71
CA GLU A 62 3.68 6.85 -11.54
C GLU A 62 2.97 6.91 -10.17
N GLY A 63 3.33 7.89 -9.33
CA GLY A 63 2.88 8.08 -7.95
C GLY A 63 3.88 7.56 -6.91
N ALA A 64 3.45 7.37 -5.66
CA ALA A 64 4.33 6.95 -4.57
C ALA A 64 4.85 5.50 -4.75
N VAL A 65 6.11 5.34 -5.17
CA VAL A 65 6.80 4.08 -5.46
C VAL A 65 8.08 3.95 -4.60
N LEU A 66 8.14 2.89 -3.80
CA LEU A 66 9.30 2.51 -3.00
C LEU A 66 10.05 1.39 -3.73
N CYS A 67 11.35 1.55 -3.94
CA CYS A 67 12.18 0.55 -4.61
C CYS A 67 12.98 -0.28 -3.60
N ILE A 68 12.98 -1.61 -3.76
CA ILE A 68 13.86 -2.53 -3.04
C ILE A 68 14.61 -3.35 -4.09
N GLY A 69 15.87 -3.00 -4.33
CA GLY A 69 16.60 -3.49 -5.50
C GLY A 69 15.89 -3.09 -6.79
N ASN A 70 15.55 -4.09 -7.62
CA ASN A 70 14.82 -3.88 -8.89
C ASN A 70 13.29 -3.97 -8.74
N ILE A 71 12.78 -4.20 -7.53
CA ILE A 71 11.35 -4.39 -7.28
C ILE A 71 10.74 -3.03 -6.93
N ARG A 72 9.71 -2.64 -7.69
CA ARG A 72 8.93 -1.41 -7.47
C ARG A 72 7.68 -1.72 -6.66
N LEU A 73 7.58 -1.12 -5.47
CA LEU A 73 6.48 -1.31 -4.53
C LEU A 73 5.63 -0.05 -4.46
N LYS A 74 4.31 -0.18 -4.51
CA LYS A 74 3.42 0.98 -4.52
C LYS A 74 2.98 1.37 -3.11
N VAL A 75 3.31 2.57 -2.69
CA VAL A 75 2.97 3.12 -1.38
C VAL A 75 1.65 3.89 -1.49
N VAL A 76 0.63 3.53 -0.72
CA VAL A 76 -0.69 4.16 -0.80
C VAL A 76 -1.29 4.38 0.58
N PRO A 77 -2.14 5.39 0.78
CA PRO A 77 -2.83 5.56 2.06
C PRO A 77 -3.72 4.34 2.33
N ALA A 78 -3.63 3.76 3.53
CA ALA A 78 -4.47 2.63 3.93
C ALA A 78 -5.76 3.13 4.59
N ARG A 79 -6.67 3.64 3.77
CA ARG A 79 -8.00 4.07 4.24
C ARG A 79 -8.88 2.85 4.48
N ASN A 80 -9.70 2.88 5.54
CA ASN A 80 -10.55 1.75 5.91
C ASN A 80 -11.64 1.43 4.87
N ASP A 81 -12.06 2.42 4.07
CA ASP A 81 -13.18 2.31 3.13
C ASP A 81 -12.77 2.51 1.67
N ASP A 82 -11.47 2.41 1.37
CA ASP A 82 -10.99 2.52 -0.02
C ASP A 82 -10.96 1.14 -0.66
N CYS A 83 -11.44 1.10 -1.89
CA CYS A 83 -11.38 -0.09 -2.71
C CYS A 83 -9.93 -0.36 -3.09
N TRP A 84 -9.38 -1.52 -2.71
CA TRP A 84 -7.99 -1.82 -3.06
C TRP A 84 -7.76 -2.06 -4.56
N GLU A 85 -8.83 -2.25 -5.36
CA GLU A 85 -8.78 -2.35 -6.83
C GLU A 85 -8.71 -0.96 -7.48
N CYS A 86 -9.79 -0.19 -7.34
CA CYS A 86 -9.98 1.06 -8.05
C CYS A 86 -9.50 2.29 -7.26
N ARG A 87 -9.10 2.10 -5.99
CA ARG A 87 -8.59 3.12 -5.06
C ARG A 87 -9.53 4.30 -4.82
N ARG A 88 -10.82 4.10 -5.06
CA ARG A 88 -11.85 5.09 -4.75
C ARG A 88 -12.39 4.86 -3.34
N PRO A 89 -12.65 5.95 -2.59
CA PRO A 89 -13.24 5.87 -1.27
C PRO A 89 -14.72 5.46 -1.33
N GLY A 90 -15.26 5.09 -0.17
CA GLY A 90 -16.69 4.82 0.04
C GLY A 90 -17.13 3.39 -0.24
N HIS A 91 -16.21 2.50 -0.62
CA HIS A 91 -16.48 1.08 -0.79
C HIS A 91 -15.19 0.26 -0.76
N ILE A 92 -15.28 -0.98 -0.29
CA ILE A 92 -14.18 -1.95 -0.36
C ILE A 92 -14.27 -2.80 -1.63
N HIS A 93 -13.22 -3.54 -1.98
CA HIS A 93 -13.13 -4.32 -3.24
C HIS A 93 -14.36 -5.16 -3.54
N ARG A 94 -14.92 -5.88 -2.56
CA ARG A 94 -16.13 -6.71 -2.78
C ARG A 94 -17.34 -5.92 -3.29
N ASN A 95 -17.37 -4.60 -3.04
CA ASN A 95 -18.41 -3.68 -3.47
C ASN A 95 -17.91 -2.76 -4.61
N CYS A 96 -16.81 -3.12 -5.28
CA CYS A 96 -16.25 -2.30 -6.36
C CYS A 96 -17.20 -2.26 -7.55
N PRO A 97 -17.64 -1.07 -8.02
CA PRO A 97 -18.53 -0.97 -9.16
C PRO A 97 -17.86 -1.45 -10.46
N LEU A 98 -16.52 -1.45 -10.54
CA LEU A 98 -15.79 -2.03 -11.68
C LEU A 98 -15.90 -3.56 -11.72
N LEU A 99 -15.96 -4.22 -10.56
CA LEU A 99 -16.17 -5.67 -10.49
C LEU A 99 -17.63 -6.04 -10.79
N MET A 100 -18.58 -5.18 -10.43
CA MET A 100 -20.00 -5.44 -10.70
C MET A 100 -20.33 -5.29 -12.19
N ARG A 101 -19.75 -4.30 -12.88
CA ARG A 101 -19.91 -4.13 -14.33
C ARG A 101 -19.32 -5.27 -15.17
N ALA A 102 -18.27 -5.94 -14.67
CA ALA A 102 -17.70 -7.11 -15.33
C ALA A 102 -18.63 -8.33 -15.33
N LYS A 103 -19.67 -8.36 -14.46
CA LYS A 103 -20.66 -9.44 -14.46
C LYS A 103 -21.79 -9.26 -15.47
N GLU A 104 -22.07 -8.03 -15.91
CA GLU A 104 -23.17 -7.74 -16.85
C GLU A 104 -22.81 -8.02 -18.30
N THR A 105 -21.52 -8.11 -18.64
CA THR A 105 -21.04 -8.41 -20.01
C THR A 105 -20.80 -9.90 -20.26
N ALA A 106 -21.07 -10.75 -19.27
CA ALA A 106 -20.87 -12.20 -19.34
C ALA A 106 -22.20 -13.00 -19.29
N ALA A 107 -23.34 -12.34 -19.50
CA ALA A 107 -24.67 -12.95 -19.57
C ALA A 107 -25.22 -12.90 -21.00
#